data_AF-A0A4Y1Q7K8-F1
#
_entry.id   AF-A0A4Y1Q7K8-F1
#
_cell.length_a   1.000
_cell.length_b   1.000
_cell.length_c   1.000
_cell.angle_alpha   90.00
_cell.angle_beta   90.00
_cell.angle_gamma   90.00
#
_symmetry.space_group_name_H-M   'P 1'
#
loop_
_entity.id
_entity.type
_entity.pdbx_description
1 polymer ?
#
loop_
_entity_poly.entity_id
_entity_poly.type
_entity_poly.pdbx_seq_one_letter_code
_entity_poly.pdbx_strand_id
1 'polypeptide(L)' 'PSVKLHVQNVHTMDELKMTGNCLKGSRGILSFDKAFDESEWGRLIKEIFTHTFGVPSLARRAKPFIDHVLTFSVLDN' A
#
# COMPACT_ATOMS: atom_id res chain seq x y z
N PRO A 1 13.71 -2.97 -11.42
CA PRO A 1 13.25 -1.63 -11.88
C PRO A 1 13.55 -0.60 -10.79
N SER A 2 13.68 0.68 -11.14
CA SER A 2 13.96 1.76 -10.19
C SER A 2 12.96 2.89 -10.40
N VAL A 3 12.41 3.42 -9.31
CA VAL A 3 11.44 4.52 -9.31
C VAL A 3 11.87 5.53 -8.27
N LYS A 4 11.90 6.81 -8.63
CA LYS A 4 12.15 7.91 -7.69
C LYS A 4 10.83 8.60 -7.39
N LEU A 5 10.41 8.57 -6.12
CA LEU A 5 9.18 9.20 -5.65
C LEU A 5 9.52 10.47 -4.87
N HIS A 6 8.74 11.53 -5.08
CA HIS A 6 8.75 12.72 -4.24
C HIS A 6 7.57 12.61 -3.27
N VAL A 7 7.86 12.52 -1.96
CA VAL A 7 6.84 12.28 -0.93
C VAL A 7 6.48 13.59 -0.25
N GLN A 8 5.19 13.92 -0.21
CA GLN A 8 4.62 15.12 0.40
C GLN A 8 3.46 14.77 1.32
N ASN A 9 3.05 15.72 2.18
CA ASN A 9 1.88 15.60 3.06
C ASN A 9 1.90 14.33 3.92
N VAL A 10 3.04 14.05 4.54
CA VAL A 10 3.21 12.88 5.41
C VAL A 10 2.47 13.13 6.72
N HIS A 11 1.45 12.31 6.97
CA HIS A 11 0.75 12.24 8.23
C HIS A 11 1.02 10.90 8.92
N THR A 12 1.36 10.92 10.20
CA THR A 12 1.66 9.70 10.96
C THR A 12 0.44 9.25 11.79
N MET A 13 0.38 7.95 12.11
CA MET A 13 -0.68 7.41 12.96
C MET A 13 -0.66 7.96 14.39
N ASP A 14 0.42 8.63 14.82
CA ASP A 14 0.53 9.30 16.12
C ASP A 14 -0.25 10.63 16.16
N GLU A 15 -0.76 11.09 15.01
CA GLU A 15 -1.57 12.29 14.94
C GLU A 15 -2.97 12.06 15.54
N LEU A 16 -3.45 13.06 16.27
CA LEU A 16 -4.63 13.02 17.15
C LEU A 16 -5.95 12.56 16.50
N LYS A 17 -5.99 12.42 15.17
CA LYS A 17 -7.18 12.07 14.37
C LYS A 17 -7.15 10.65 13.78
N MET A 18 -6.12 9.84 14.04
CA MET A 18 -6.03 8.46 13.53
C MET A 18 -6.17 7.42 14.64
N THR A 19 -7.40 7.14 15.09
CA THR A 19 -7.69 6.15 16.15
C THR A 19 -7.69 4.69 15.65
N GLY A 20 -7.33 4.46 14.39
CA GLY A 20 -7.28 3.12 13.80
C GLY A 20 -6.11 2.31 14.34
N ASN A 21 -6.34 1.02 14.60
CA ASN A 21 -5.31 0.06 14.99
C ASN A 21 -5.38 -1.16 14.08
N CYS A 22 -4.24 -1.81 13.87
CA CYS A 22 -4.20 -3.09 13.16
C CYS A 22 -3.15 -4.04 13.76
N LEU A 23 -3.36 -5.33 13.53
CA LEU A 23 -2.47 -6.40 13.94
C LEU A 23 -1.15 -6.27 13.19
N LYS A 24 -0.08 -6.00 13.94
CA LYS A 24 1.29 -6.05 13.40
C LYS A 24 1.55 -7.42 12.75
N GLY A 25 1.81 -7.41 11.45
CA GLY A 25 2.05 -8.61 10.64
C GLY A 25 0.80 -9.24 10.02
N SER A 26 -0.38 -8.61 10.11
CA SER A 26 -1.57 -9.05 9.36
C SER A 26 -1.39 -8.88 7.86
N ARG A 27 -2.13 -9.66 7.07
CA ARG A 27 -2.11 -9.61 5.60
C ARG A 27 -3.13 -8.57 5.11
N GLY A 28 -2.70 -7.31 5.04
CA GLY A 28 -3.54 -6.22 4.54
C GLY A 28 -3.91 -6.38 3.07
N ILE A 29 -5.06 -5.83 2.69
CA ILE A 29 -5.49 -5.75 1.29
C ILE A 29 -4.83 -4.53 0.64
N LEU A 30 -4.28 -4.70 -0.56
CA LEU A 30 -3.86 -3.59 -1.39
C LEU A 30 -4.98 -3.25 -2.37
N SER A 31 -5.53 -2.05 -2.25
CA SER A 31 -6.55 -1.52 -3.15
C SER A 31 -5.89 -0.53 -4.11
N PHE A 32 -6.00 -0.81 -5.41
CA PHE A 32 -5.47 0.06 -6.47
C PHE A 32 -6.63 0.63 -7.29
N ASP A 33 -6.55 1.92 -7.55
CA ASP A 33 -7.45 2.59 -8.49
C ASP A 33 -7.26 2.07 -9.93
N LYS A 34 -8.33 2.13 -10.73
CA LYS A 34 -8.34 1.71 -12.13
C LYS A 34 -7.35 2.51 -13.00
N ALA A 35 -7.09 3.77 -12.63
CA ALA A 35 -6.14 4.64 -13.32
C ALA A 35 -4.72 4.01 -13.44
N PHE A 36 -4.32 3.12 -12.52
CA PHE A 36 -3.06 2.39 -12.63
C PHE A 36 -3.02 1.45 -13.85
N ASP A 37 -4.15 0.93 -14.31
CA ASP A 37 -4.20 -0.01 -15.43
C ASP A 37 -4.25 0.69 -16.80
N GLU A 38 -4.42 2.01 -16.82
CA GLU A 38 -4.58 2.83 -18.03
C GLU A 38 -3.24 3.20 -18.69
N SER A 39 -2.14 3.20 -17.93
CA SER A 39 -0.81 3.53 -18.44
C SER A 39 0.20 2.41 -18.17
N GLU A 40 1.21 2.28 -19.03
CA GLU A 40 2.28 1.28 -18.84
C GLU A 40 3.08 1.53 -17.56
N TRP A 41 3.37 2.80 -17.26
CA TRP A 41 4.05 3.17 -16.02
C TRP A 41 3.20 2.85 -14.80
N GLY A 42 1.89 3.10 -14.86
CA GLY A 42 0.95 2.77 -13.78
C GLY A 42 0.94 1.29 -13.47
N ARG A 43 0.90 0.44 -14.50
CA ARG A 43 0.96 -1.03 -14.36
C ARG A 43 2.27 -1.48 -13.70
N LEU A 44 3.39 -0.88 -14.09
CA LEU A 44 4.69 -1.17 -13.48
C LEU A 44 4.73 -0.75 -12.01
N ILE A 45 4.22 0.44 -11.67
CA ILE A 45 4.16 0.92 -10.28
C ILE A 45 3.26 0.02 -9.44
N LYS A 46 2.09 -0.38 -9.95
CA LYS A 46 1.15 -1.29 -9.28
C LYS A 46 1.81 -2.63 -8.93
N GLU A 47 2.60 -3.19 -9.85
CA GLU A 47 3.35 -4.43 -9.59
C GLU A 47 4.43 -4.22 -8.52
N ILE A 48 5.25 -3.16 -8.64
CA ILE A 48 6.30 -2.83 -7.66
C ILE A 48 5.70 -2.63 -6.26
N PHE A 49 4.58 -1.90 -6.15
CA PHE A 49 3.91 -1.64 -4.88
C PHE A 49 3.28 -2.91 -4.32
N THR A 50 2.78 -3.80 -5.16
CA THR A 50 2.28 -5.12 -4.72
C THR A 50 3.38 -5.94 -4.05
N HIS A 51 4.57 -6.00 -4.64
CA HIS A 51 5.71 -6.70 -4.03
C HIS A 51 6.28 -6.00 -2.79
N THR A 52 6.17 -4.67 -2.72
CA THR A 52 6.79 -3.87 -1.64
C THR A 52 5.89 -3.79 -0.40
N PHE A 53 4.60 -3.53 -0.58
CA PHE A 53 3.64 -3.31 0.50
C PHE A 53 2.78 -4.55 0.80
N GLY A 54 2.77 -5.54 -0.10
CA GLY A 54 2.10 -6.81 0.13
C GLY A 54 2.84 -7.67 1.15
N VAL A 55 2.09 -8.49 1.89
CA VAL A 55 2.65 -9.48 2.81
C VAL A 55 2.58 -10.87 2.17
N PRO A 56 3.73 -11.47 1.78
CA PRO A 56 3.76 -12.83 1.24
C PRO A 56 3.18 -13.86 2.22
N SER A 57 2.57 -14.92 1.69
CA SER A 57 1.94 -15.98 2.51
C SER A 57 2.91 -16.69 3.46
N LEU A 58 4.19 -16.79 3.08
CA LEU A 58 5.25 -17.46 3.85
C LEU A 58 6.15 -16.48 4.62
N ALA A 59 5.73 -15.22 4.76
CA ALA A 59 6.52 -14.24 5.48
C ALA A 59 6.66 -14.62 6.96
N ARG A 60 7.89 -14.59 7.47
CA ARG A 60 8.19 -14.86 8.88
C ARG A 60 7.45 -13.83 9.75
N ARG A 61 6.65 -14.32 10.72
CA ARG A 61 5.77 -13.51 11.62
C ARG A 61 4.49 -12.97 10.96
N ALA A 62 4.11 -13.45 9.77
CA ALA A 62 2.80 -13.16 9.21
C ALA A 62 1.69 -13.75 10.10
N LYS A 63 0.60 -13.00 10.27
CA LYS A 63 -0.62 -13.43 10.97
C LYS A 63 -1.70 -13.77 9.93
N PRO A 64 -2.61 -14.71 10.24
CA PRO A 64 -3.57 -15.22 9.26
C PRO A 64 -4.69 -14.22 8.92
N PHE A 65 -4.93 -13.22 9.75
CA PHE A 65 -6.06 -12.30 9.61
C PHE A 65 -5.78 -11.13 8.67
N ILE A 66 -6.84 -10.64 8.04
CA ILE A 66 -6.88 -9.40 7.27
C ILE A 66 -7.44 -8.32 8.21
N ASP A 67 -6.66 -7.27 8.46
CA ASP A 67 -7.00 -6.29 9.51
C ASP A 67 -6.83 -4.83 9.07
N HIS A 68 -6.38 -4.59 7.85
CA HIS A 68 -6.26 -3.25 7.28
C HIS A 68 -6.26 -3.27 5.76
N VAL A 69 -6.48 -2.11 5.16
CA VAL A 69 -6.42 -1.88 3.72
C VAL A 69 -5.44 -0.74 3.47
N LEU A 70 -4.52 -0.92 2.51
CA LEU A 70 -3.71 0.13 1.95
C LEU A 70 -4.30 0.51 0.59
N THR A 71 -4.69 1.77 0.45
CA THR A 71 -5.32 2.27 -0.78
C THR A 71 -4.34 3.17 -1.53
N PHE A 72 -4.15 2.88 -2.81
CA PHE A 72 -3.38 3.69 -3.74
C PHE A 72 -4.32 4.26 -4.80
N SER A 73 -4.36 5.58 -4.91
CA SER A 73 -5.16 6.30 -5.87
C SER A 73 -4.28 7.24 -6.68
N VAL A 74 -4.58 7.40 -7.97
CA VAL A 74 -3.93 8.39 -8.83
C VAL A 74 -4.86 9.60 -8.89
N LEU A 75 -4.39 10.74 -8.41
CA LEU A 75 -5.13 11.99 -8.42
C LEU A 75 -4.33 13.01 -9.23
N ASP A 76 -5.05 13.90 -9.92
CA ASP A 76 -4.49 15.05 -10.64
C ASP A 76 -3.30 14.68 -11.57
N ASN A 77 -3.57 13.83 -12.57
CA ASN A 77 -2.61 13.48 -13.63
C ASN A 77 -2.23 14.68 -14.51
#